data_AF-A0AAD5RBK4-F1
#
_entry.id   AF-A0AAD5RBK4-F1
#
_cell.length_a   1.000
_cell.length_b   1.000
_cell.length_c   1.000
_cell.angle_alpha   90.00
_cell.angle_beta   90.00
_cell.angle_gamma   90.00
#
_symmetry.space_group_name_H-M   'P 1'
#
loop_
_entity.id
_entity.type
_entity.pdbx_description
1 polymer ?
#
loop_
_entity_poly.entity_id
_entity_poly.type
_entity_poly.pdbx_seq_one_letter_code
_entity_poly.pdbx_strand_id
1 'polypeptide(L)'
;MDQAGSGLGSTIIQVYWQAVRHGYFSSNNAIRCYSTQVASLTYTQGLVTPGTFIATLIAMTTDPLTIFRNRVEAMLKDIDAKCSGMIHSTAAQGVRKAYQLQVQIRGGVSGDNKKVIRGIRACDSSPYGTSNVRIDPSTSLPRYSNDGQAVLSGLYQRLRTNRQQRRSFLTTVL
;
A
#
# COMPACT_ATOMS: atom_id res chain seq x y z
N MET A 1 12.10 6.73 -36.66
CA MET A 1 11.00 7.35 -35.88
C MET A 1 11.49 7.49 -34.45
N ASP A 2 11.56 8.73 -33.97
CA ASP A 2 12.57 9.24 -33.03
C ASP A 2 12.58 8.63 -31.62
N GLN A 3 13.74 8.07 -31.24
CA GLN A 3 14.11 7.76 -29.85
C GLN A 3 14.50 9.01 -29.03
N ALA A 4 14.44 10.21 -29.62
CA ALA A 4 14.86 11.44 -28.95
C ALA A 4 14.00 11.79 -27.72
N GLY A 5 12.71 11.40 -27.71
CA GLY A 5 11.80 11.64 -26.58
C GLY A 5 11.92 10.63 -25.43
N SER A 6 12.35 9.39 -25.70
CA SER A 6 12.35 8.32 -24.69
C SER A 6 13.49 8.49 -23.66
N GLY A 7 14.63 9.02 -24.09
CA GLY A 7 15.75 9.35 -23.19
C GLY A 7 15.40 10.45 -22.20
N LEU A 8 14.70 11.50 -22.65
CA LEU A 8 14.29 12.63 -21.81
C LEU A 8 13.31 12.20 -20.71
N GLY A 9 12.32 11.38 -21.04
CA GLY A 9 11.36 10.84 -20.07
C GLY A 9 12.03 10.00 -18.97
N SER A 10 13.01 9.19 -19.35
CA SER A 10 13.81 8.38 -18.41
C SER A 10 14.64 9.27 -17.47
N THR A 11 15.31 10.31 -17.99
CA THR A 11 16.10 11.23 -17.17
C THR A 11 15.22 12.00 -16.18
N ILE A 12 14.06 12.52 -16.63
CA ILE A 12 13.13 13.23 -15.76
C ILE A 12 12.65 12.32 -14.63
N ILE A 13 12.25 11.08 -14.93
CA ILE A 13 11.76 10.19 -13.88
C ILE A 13 12.87 9.85 -12.89
N GLN A 14 14.12 9.61 -13.33
CA GLN A 14 15.22 9.34 -12.42
C GLN A 14 15.48 10.49 -11.43
N VAL A 15 15.37 11.74 -11.88
CA VAL A 15 15.52 12.93 -11.02
C VAL A 15 14.38 13.04 -10.00
N TYR A 16 13.13 12.87 -10.44
CA TYR A 16 11.96 13.14 -9.60
C TYR A 16 11.38 11.89 -8.90
N TRP A 17 11.89 10.69 -9.16
CA TRP A 17 11.32 9.45 -8.65
C TRP A 17 11.24 9.41 -7.13
N GLN A 18 12.27 9.90 -6.45
CA GLN A 18 12.25 10.00 -4.99
C GLN A 18 11.16 10.96 -4.50
N ALA A 19 10.96 12.09 -5.19
CA ALA A 19 9.89 13.03 -4.85
C ALA A 19 8.50 12.40 -5.06
N VAL A 20 8.28 11.65 -6.15
CA VAL A 20 7.02 10.93 -6.41
C VAL A 20 6.73 9.90 -5.31
N ARG A 21 7.75 9.11 -4.93
CA ARG A 21 7.65 8.13 -3.84
C ARG A 21 7.31 8.78 -2.50
N HIS A 22 7.97 9.88 -2.17
CA HIS A 22 7.72 10.62 -0.93
C HIS A 22 6.38 11.35 -0.95
N GLY A 23 5.94 11.84 -2.12
CA GLY A 23 4.66 12.51 -2.31
C GLY A 23 3.48 11.63 -1.91
N TYR A 24 3.60 10.32 -2.06
CA TYR A 24 2.57 9.39 -1.60
C TYR A 24 2.40 9.38 -0.06
N PHE A 25 3.43 9.74 0.71
CA PHE A 25 3.35 9.90 2.17
C PHE A 25 2.78 11.26 2.57
N SER A 26 1.70 11.68 1.91
CA SER A 26 0.97 12.93 2.18
C SER A 26 -0.40 12.64 2.77
N SER A 27 -0.85 13.51 3.67
CA SER A 27 -2.23 13.51 4.17
C SER A 27 -3.25 13.85 3.06
N ASN A 28 -2.83 14.58 2.03
CA ASN A 28 -3.70 15.00 0.93
C ASN A 28 -3.98 13.87 -0.07
N ASN A 29 -5.26 13.52 -0.22
CA ASN A 29 -5.72 12.47 -1.12
C ASN A 29 -5.35 12.72 -2.60
N ALA A 30 -5.37 13.97 -3.05
CA ALA A 30 -5.03 14.32 -4.44
C ALA A 30 -3.55 14.05 -4.74
N ILE A 31 -2.65 14.41 -3.81
CA ILE A 31 -1.22 14.15 -3.96
C ILE A 31 -0.95 12.64 -4.02
N ARG A 32 -1.61 11.86 -3.15
CA ARG A 32 -1.52 10.39 -3.21
C ARG A 32 -2.06 9.83 -4.53
N CYS A 33 -3.17 10.36 -5.03
CA CYS A 33 -3.74 9.99 -6.33
C CYS A 33 -2.74 10.16 -7.48
N TYR A 34 -2.20 11.38 -7.63
CA TYR A 34 -1.23 11.67 -8.70
C TYR A 34 0.06 10.87 -8.54
N SER A 35 0.54 10.69 -7.30
CA SER A 35 1.72 9.86 -7.04
C SER A 35 1.50 8.40 -7.48
N THR A 36 0.32 7.82 -7.19
CA THR A 36 -0.05 6.47 -7.65
C THR A 36 -0.17 6.39 -9.18
N GLN A 37 -0.71 7.42 -9.82
CA GLN A 37 -0.82 7.47 -11.28
C GLN A 37 0.56 7.50 -11.95
N VAL A 38 1.44 8.39 -11.51
CA VAL A 38 2.81 8.48 -12.01
C VAL A 38 3.53 7.16 -11.77
N ALA A 39 3.48 6.62 -10.55
CA ALA A 39 4.08 5.34 -10.23
C ALA A 39 3.59 4.18 -11.12
N SER A 40 2.28 4.12 -11.39
CA SER A 40 1.70 3.10 -12.27
C SER A 40 2.21 3.24 -13.70
N LEU A 41 2.23 4.46 -14.26
CA LEU A 41 2.71 4.70 -15.62
C LEU A 41 4.20 4.39 -15.76
N THR A 42 5.01 4.87 -14.81
CA THR A 42 6.44 4.63 -14.77
C THR A 42 6.77 3.14 -14.68
N TYR A 43 6.01 2.38 -13.87
CA TYR A 43 6.15 0.93 -13.78
C TYR A 43 5.79 0.24 -15.09
N THR A 44 4.65 0.57 -15.69
CA THR A 44 4.20 -0.03 -16.96
C THR A 44 5.18 0.23 -18.10
N GLN A 45 5.85 1.38 -18.10
CA GLN A 45 6.87 1.74 -19.09
C GLN A 45 8.25 1.13 -18.82
N GLY A 46 8.45 0.43 -17.69
CA GLY A 46 9.73 -0.21 -17.35
C GLY A 46 10.85 0.77 -17.01
N LEU A 47 10.53 2.02 -16.67
CA LEU A 47 11.53 3.07 -16.42
C LEU A 47 12.15 3.00 -15.02
N VAL A 48 11.59 2.17 -14.12
CA VAL A 48 12.10 1.98 -12.75
C VAL A 48 12.15 0.51 -12.37
N THR A 49 13.23 0.11 -11.70
CA THR A 49 13.34 -1.23 -11.14
C THR A 49 12.47 -1.34 -9.88
N PRO A 50 11.66 -2.40 -9.70
CA PRO A 50 10.65 -2.43 -8.63
C PRO A 50 11.25 -2.55 -7.22
N GLY A 51 12.49 -3.03 -7.07
CA GLY A 51 13.08 -3.39 -5.77
C GLY A 51 12.98 -2.31 -4.70
N THR A 52 13.30 -1.05 -5.03
CA THR A 52 13.24 0.05 -4.04
C THR A 52 11.82 0.52 -3.76
N PHE A 53 10.87 0.22 -4.64
CA PHE A 53 9.51 0.74 -4.63
C PHE A 53 8.47 -0.21 -4.05
N ILE A 54 8.74 -1.52 -4.00
CA ILE A 54 7.80 -2.52 -3.47
C ILE A 54 7.36 -2.18 -2.03
N ALA A 55 8.28 -1.78 -1.15
CA ALA A 55 7.92 -1.42 0.22
C ALA A 55 6.92 -0.24 0.27
N THR A 56 7.06 0.72 -0.65
CA THR A 56 6.10 1.82 -0.79
C THR A 56 4.77 1.31 -1.34
N LEU A 57 4.76 0.46 -2.37
CA LEU A 57 3.54 -0.16 -2.91
C LEU A 57 2.77 -0.95 -1.84
N ILE A 58 3.47 -1.73 -1.01
CA ILE A 58 2.87 -2.42 0.14
C ILE A 58 2.23 -1.42 1.10
N ALA A 59 2.84 -0.26 1.35
CA ALA A 59 2.21 0.77 2.16
C ALA A 59 0.92 1.32 1.51
N MET A 60 0.93 1.51 0.19
CA MET A 60 -0.23 2.03 -0.54
C MET A 60 -1.45 1.10 -0.49
N THR A 61 -1.27 -0.21 -0.29
CA THR A 61 -2.42 -1.14 -0.11
C THR A 61 -3.20 -0.88 1.19
N THR A 62 -2.67 -0.02 2.07
CA THR A 62 -3.36 0.42 3.30
C THR A 62 -4.12 1.74 3.15
N ASP A 63 -4.15 2.34 1.95
CA ASP A 63 -4.87 3.60 1.70
C ASP A 63 -6.37 3.48 2.05
N PRO A 64 -6.99 4.51 2.64
CA PRO A 64 -8.44 4.53 2.84
C PRO A 64 -9.24 4.38 1.54
N LEU A 65 -8.70 4.85 0.40
CA LEU A 65 -9.40 4.84 -0.88
C LEU A 65 -9.21 3.49 -1.61
N THR A 66 -10.30 2.75 -1.76
CA THR A 66 -10.35 1.42 -2.41
C THR A 66 -9.78 1.42 -3.83
N ILE A 67 -10.07 2.47 -4.61
CA ILE A 67 -9.58 2.62 -5.98
C ILE A 67 -8.04 2.61 -6.06
N PHE A 68 -7.36 3.21 -5.08
CA PHE A 68 -5.89 3.22 -5.03
C PHE A 68 -5.36 1.85 -4.61
N ARG A 69 -5.99 1.22 -3.62
CA ARG A 69 -5.65 -0.14 -3.19
C ARG A 69 -5.72 -1.12 -4.37
N ASN A 70 -6.82 -1.13 -5.11
CA ASN A 70 -7.03 -2.05 -6.23
C ASN A 70 -5.96 -1.88 -7.33
N ARG A 71 -5.61 -0.64 -7.67
CA ARG A 71 -4.56 -0.35 -8.66
C ARG A 71 -3.19 -0.85 -8.20
N VAL A 72 -2.84 -0.61 -6.94
CA VAL A 72 -1.54 -1.03 -6.39
C VAL A 72 -1.48 -2.54 -6.18
N GLU A 73 -2.58 -3.18 -5.78
CA GLU A 73 -2.69 -4.64 -5.66
C GLU A 73 -2.43 -5.33 -7.01
N ALA A 74 -2.94 -4.76 -8.11
CA ALA A 74 -2.66 -5.24 -9.47
C ALA A 74 -1.16 -5.11 -9.81
N MET A 75 -0.54 -3.95 -9.53
CA MET A 75 0.89 -3.76 -9.74
C MET A 75 1.74 -4.76 -8.94
N LEU A 76 1.40 -4.98 -7.66
CA LEU A 76 2.09 -5.96 -6.82
C LEU A 76 1.94 -7.39 -7.36
N LYS A 77 0.76 -7.75 -7.89
CA LYS A 77 0.55 -9.07 -8.51
C LYS A 77 1.44 -9.25 -9.74
N ASP A 78 1.56 -8.22 -10.59
CA ASP A 78 2.44 -8.26 -11.77
C ASP A 78 3.91 -8.35 -11.37
N ILE A 79 4.32 -7.62 -10.32
CA ILE A 79 5.69 -7.70 -9.79
C ILE A 79 5.99 -9.09 -9.26
N ASP A 80 5.06 -9.70 -8.51
CA ASP A 80 5.25 -11.05 -7.95
C ASP A 80 5.44 -12.10 -9.05
N ALA A 81 4.70 -11.94 -10.16
CA ALA A 81 4.81 -12.83 -11.33
C ALA A 81 6.14 -12.66 -12.07
N LYS A 82 6.66 -11.43 -12.20
CA LYS A 82 7.90 -11.13 -12.96
C LYS A 82 9.17 -11.29 -12.12
N CYS A 83 9.08 -11.07 -10.82
CA CYS A 83 10.22 -10.91 -9.92
C CYS A 83 9.96 -11.66 -8.60
N SER A 84 9.87 -12.99 -8.70
CA SER A 84 9.62 -13.89 -7.57
C SER A 84 10.55 -13.61 -6.39
N GLY A 85 9.99 -13.54 -5.19
CA GLY A 85 10.73 -13.35 -3.94
C GLY A 85 11.02 -11.90 -3.54
N MET A 86 10.87 -10.91 -4.44
CA MET A 86 11.13 -9.50 -4.08
C MET A 86 10.11 -8.94 -3.08
N ILE A 87 8.85 -9.39 -3.16
CA ILE A 87 7.82 -8.99 -2.19
C ILE A 87 8.15 -9.56 -0.81
N HIS A 88 8.64 -10.80 -0.74
CA HIS A 88 9.03 -11.42 0.52
C HIS A 88 10.21 -10.70 1.17
N SER A 89 11.28 -10.41 0.43
CA SER A 89 12.48 -9.75 0.96
C SER A 89 12.22 -8.31 1.45
N THR A 90 11.18 -7.66 0.94
CA THR A 90 10.81 -6.28 1.30
C THR A 90 9.61 -6.19 2.24
N ALA A 91 8.97 -7.30 2.60
CA ALA A 91 7.72 -7.33 3.35
C ALA A 91 7.78 -6.57 4.68
N ALA A 92 8.83 -6.81 5.49
CA ALA A 92 9.00 -6.14 6.78
C ALA A 92 9.20 -4.62 6.63
N GLN A 93 9.93 -4.18 5.60
CA GLN A 93 10.07 -2.75 5.29
C GLN A 93 8.73 -2.17 4.84
N GLY A 94 7.94 -2.92 4.06
CA GLY A 94 6.59 -2.56 3.66
C GLY A 94 5.65 -2.36 4.85
N VAL A 95 5.70 -3.21 5.88
CA VAL A 95 4.93 -3.02 7.13
C VAL A 95 5.30 -1.70 7.82
N ARG A 96 6.60 -1.40 7.95
CA ARG A 96 7.06 -0.13 8.55
C ARG A 96 6.61 1.08 7.74
N LYS A 97 6.69 1.01 6.41
CA LYS A 97 6.21 2.06 5.50
C LYS A 97 4.69 2.22 5.59
N ALA A 98 3.92 1.14 5.70
CA ALA A 98 2.48 1.18 5.90
C ALA A 98 2.12 1.93 7.20
N TYR A 99 2.84 1.65 8.29
CA TYR A 99 2.67 2.41 9.53
C TYR A 99 2.98 3.91 9.34
N GLN A 100 4.10 4.24 8.70
CA GLN A 100 4.46 5.64 8.38
C GLN A 100 3.36 6.36 7.58
N LEU A 101 2.79 5.69 6.57
CA LEU A 101 1.69 6.25 5.79
C LEU A 101 0.45 6.52 6.66
N GLN A 102 0.07 5.57 7.50
CA GLN A 102 -1.07 5.73 8.39
C GLN A 102 -0.86 6.88 9.40
N VAL A 103 0.38 7.07 9.88
CA VAL A 103 0.75 8.23 10.71
C VAL A 103 0.51 9.53 9.96
N GLN A 104 0.93 9.63 8.70
CA GLN A 104 0.74 10.84 7.89
C GLN A 104 -0.75 11.12 7.61
N ILE A 105 -1.49 10.09 7.20
CA ILE A 105 -2.93 10.24 6.86
C ILE A 105 -3.75 10.64 8.09
N ARG A 106 -3.46 10.05 9.26
CA ARG A 106 -4.23 10.29 10.49
C ARG A 106 -3.71 11.47 11.31
N GLY A 107 -2.41 11.74 11.27
CA GLY A 107 -1.76 12.85 11.96
C GLY A 107 -2.01 14.21 11.31
N GLY A 108 -2.36 14.25 10.02
CA GLY A 108 -2.82 15.49 9.36
C GLY A 108 -4.24 15.92 9.75
N VAL A 109 -4.98 15.10 10.49
CA VAL A 109 -6.31 15.46 11.02
C VAL A 109 -6.10 16.14 12.36
N SER A 110 -6.09 17.49 12.35
CA SER A 110 -5.88 18.37 13.52
C SER A 110 -7.04 18.31 14.52
N GLY A 111 -7.21 17.16 15.18
CA GLY A 111 -8.12 16.98 16.31
C GLY A 111 -7.37 16.31 17.47
N ASP A 112 -7.66 16.78 18.69
CA ASP A 112 -6.98 16.50 19.97
C ASP A 112 -6.90 15.00 20.38
N ASN A 113 -7.46 14.10 19.58
CA ASN A 113 -7.26 12.67 19.75
C ASN A 113 -6.12 12.21 18.85
N LYS A 114 -4.94 11.94 19.44
CA LYS A 114 -3.92 11.04 18.89
C LYS A 114 -4.59 9.73 18.50
N LYS A 115 -5.10 9.66 17.27
CA LYS A 115 -6.01 8.60 16.83
C LYS A 115 -5.17 7.34 16.69
N VAL A 116 -5.31 6.43 17.67
CA VAL A 116 -4.62 5.14 17.71
C VAL A 116 -4.62 4.52 16.31
N ILE A 117 -3.43 4.25 15.79
CA ILE A 117 -3.28 3.64 14.47
C ILE A 117 -3.54 2.16 14.62
N ARG A 118 -4.71 1.74 14.13
CA ARG A 118 -5.13 0.34 14.15
C ARG A 118 -4.80 -0.33 12.83
N GLY A 119 -4.29 -1.55 12.90
CA GLY A 119 -4.03 -2.41 11.74
C GLY A 119 -5.29 -3.06 11.15
N ILE A 120 -6.49 -2.56 11.46
CA ILE A 120 -7.78 -3.13 11.08
C ILE A 120 -8.63 -2.04 10.41
N ARG A 121 -9.37 -2.42 9.36
CA ARG A 121 -10.36 -1.61 8.66
C ARG A 121 -11.68 -2.37 8.53
N ALA A 122 -12.76 -1.68 8.16
CA ALA A 122 -13.98 -2.36 7.73
C ALA A 122 -13.72 -3.24 6.50
N CYS A 123 -14.37 -4.40 6.44
CA CYS A 123 -14.46 -5.19 5.22
C CYS A 123 -15.19 -4.40 4.14
N ASP A 124 -14.60 -4.34 2.94
CA ASP A 124 -15.19 -3.68 1.78
C ASP A 124 -16.50 -4.40 1.34
N SER A 125 -16.53 -5.75 1.43
CA SER A 125 -17.72 -6.59 1.20
C SER A 125 -17.90 -7.59 2.35
N SER A 126 -19.12 -7.68 2.90
CA SER A 126 -19.51 -8.71 3.86
C SER A 126 -20.74 -9.44 3.30
N PRO A 127 -20.66 -10.74 2.99
CA PRO A 127 -21.80 -11.52 2.51
C PRO A 127 -22.86 -11.79 3.59
N TYR A 128 -22.57 -11.46 4.86
CA TYR A 128 -23.45 -11.73 6.02
C TYR A 128 -23.91 -10.45 6.74
N GLY A 129 -23.54 -9.26 6.26
CA GLY A 129 -23.85 -8.00 6.92
C GLY A 129 -25.30 -7.57 6.70
N THR A 130 -26.18 -7.86 7.66
CA THR A 130 -27.57 -7.37 7.70
C THR A 130 -27.69 -5.92 8.17
N SER A 131 -26.61 -5.33 8.70
CA SER A 131 -26.59 -3.95 9.18
C SER A 131 -25.65 -3.06 8.34
N ASN A 132 -26.11 -1.84 8.04
CA ASN A 132 -25.33 -0.85 7.28
C ASN A 132 -24.14 -0.29 8.07
N VAL A 133 -24.07 -0.50 9.40
CA VAL A 133 -23.05 0.06 10.29
C VAL A 133 -22.11 -1.05 10.77
N ARG A 134 -21.01 -1.24 10.04
CA ARG A 134 -19.97 -2.26 10.30
C ARG A 134 -18.93 -1.85 11.36
N ILE A 135 -18.83 -0.54 11.64
CA ILE A 135 -17.90 0.04 12.61
C ILE A 135 -18.68 0.75 13.71
N ASP A 136 -18.32 0.49 14.96
CA ASP A 136 -18.82 1.24 16.10
C ASP A 136 -18.30 2.69 16.05
N PRO A 137 -19.19 3.71 15.97
CA PRO A 137 -18.80 5.12 15.90
C PRO A 137 -17.97 5.59 17.09
N SER A 138 -18.17 5.01 18.27
CA SER A 138 -17.51 5.43 19.51
C SER A 138 -16.07 4.91 19.59
N THR A 139 -15.84 3.65 19.21
CA THR A 139 -14.53 2.99 19.32
C THR A 139 -13.75 2.97 18.00
N SER A 140 -14.42 3.19 16.86
CA SER A 140 -13.90 2.93 15.51
C SER A 140 -13.42 1.49 15.31
N LEU A 141 -14.00 0.52 16.02
CA LEU A 141 -13.72 -0.91 15.87
C LEU A 141 -14.84 -1.62 15.10
N PRO A 142 -14.53 -2.70 14.36
CA PRO A 142 -15.56 -3.58 13.81
C PRO A 142 -16.46 -4.13 14.92
N ARG A 143 -17.78 -4.19 14.68
CA ARG A 143 -18.73 -4.72 15.66
C ARG A 143 -18.65 -6.25 15.77
N TYR A 144 -18.48 -6.91 14.63
CA TYR A 144 -18.34 -8.36 14.55
C TYR A 144 -17.02 -8.75 13.89
N SER A 145 -16.53 -9.96 14.15
CA SER A 145 -15.28 -10.47 13.58
C SER A 145 -15.26 -10.44 12.04
N ASN A 146 -16.42 -10.63 11.41
CA ASN A 146 -16.57 -10.63 9.94
C ASN A 146 -16.64 -9.21 9.33
N ASP A 147 -16.81 -8.18 10.16
CA ASP A 147 -16.86 -6.79 9.72
C ASP A 147 -15.47 -6.17 9.59
N GLY A 148 -14.44 -6.82 10.16
CA GLY A 148 -13.09 -6.32 10.22
C GLY A 148 -12.13 -7.09 9.33
N GLN A 149 -11.21 -6.37 8.70
CA GLN A 149 -10.08 -6.96 7.98
C GLN A 149 -8.77 -6.29 8.38
N ALA A 150 -7.71 -7.08 8.57
CA ALA A 150 -6.37 -6.54 8.72
C ALA A 150 -5.97 -5.74 7.46
N VAL A 151 -5.40 -4.55 7.63
CA VAL A 151 -5.09 -3.66 6.51
C VAL A 151 -4.07 -4.25 5.53
N LEU A 152 -3.16 -5.09 6.03
CA LEU A 152 -2.14 -5.81 5.27
C LEU A 152 -2.50 -7.28 5.04
N SER A 153 -3.80 -7.64 5.10
CA SER A 153 -4.25 -9.02 4.81
C SER A 153 -3.74 -9.51 3.44
N GLY A 154 -3.78 -8.66 2.42
CA GLY A 154 -3.30 -8.95 1.06
C GLY A 154 -1.80 -9.26 1.00
N LEU A 155 -0.98 -8.62 1.83
CA LEU A 155 0.45 -8.95 1.94
C LEU A 155 0.61 -10.34 2.55
N TYR A 156 -0.06 -10.62 3.67
CA TYR A 156 0.05 -11.91 4.34
C TYR A 156 -0.44 -13.07 3.46
N GLN A 157 -1.51 -12.87 2.68
CA GLN A 157 -2.01 -13.88 1.74
C GLN A 157 -0.99 -14.27 0.67
N ARG A 158 -0.12 -13.34 0.24
CA ARG A 158 0.97 -13.63 -0.70
C ARG A 158 2.08 -14.46 -0.05
N LEU A 159 2.45 -14.11 1.19
CA LEU A 159 3.55 -14.75 1.90
C LEU A 159 3.19 -16.13 2.48
N ARG A 160 1.90 -16.39 2.74
CA ARG A 160 1.48 -17.60 3.48
C ARG A 160 1.64 -18.91 2.69
N THR A 161 1.74 -18.83 1.37
CA THR A 161 1.83 -19.98 0.46
C THR A 161 3.12 -20.77 0.70
N ASN A 162 4.21 -20.08 0.99
CA ASN A 162 5.50 -20.69 1.29
C ASN A 162 5.76 -20.68 2.82
N ARG A 163 5.92 -21.88 3.39
CA ARG A 163 6.13 -22.07 4.84
C ARG A 163 7.36 -21.31 5.37
N GLN A 164 8.46 -21.32 4.63
CA GLN A 164 9.71 -20.67 5.05
C GLN A 164 9.57 -19.15 5.01
N GLN A 165 9.00 -18.62 3.93
CA GLN A 165 8.74 -17.19 3.78
C GLN A 165 7.80 -16.67 4.88
N ARG A 166 6.71 -17.39 5.14
CA ARG A 166 5.76 -17.06 6.22
C ARG A 166 6.45 -17.00 7.58
N ARG A 167 7.25 -18.02 7.94
CA ARG A 167 7.95 -18.06 9.23
C ARG A 167 8.94 -16.90 9.36
N SER A 168 9.78 -16.70 8.36
CA SER A 168 10.75 -15.61 8.31
C SER A 168 10.09 -14.25 8.47
N PHE A 169 8.98 -14.01 7.78
CA PHE A 169 8.21 -12.77 7.90
C PHE A 169 7.68 -12.56 9.32
N LEU A 170 7.01 -13.57 9.90
CA LEU A 170 6.44 -13.45 11.25
C LEU A 170 7.52 -13.20 12.31
N THR A 171 8.66 -13.90 12.24
CA THR A 171 9.80 -13.68 13.14
C THR A 171 10.43 -12.30 13.00
N THR A 172 10.26 -11.62 11.87
CA THR A 172 10.81 -10.27 11.65
C THR A 172 9.89 -9.16 12.17
N VAL A 173 8.59 -9.45 12.26
CA VAL A 173 7.55 -8.45 12.60
C VAL A 173 7.11 -8.55 14.06
N LEU A 174 7.20 -9.73 14.65
CA LEU A 174 6.91 -10.00 16.07
C LEU A 174 8.19 -9.90 16.91
#